data_AF-D3FYP1-F1
#
_entry.id   AF-D3FYP1-F1
#
_cell.length_a   1.000
_cell.length_b   1.000
_cell.length_c   1.000
_cell.angle_alpha   90.00
_cell.angle_beta   90.00
_cell.angle_gamma   90.00
#
_symmetry.space_group_name_H-M   'P 1'
#
loop_
_entity.id
_entity.type
_entity.pdbx_description
1 polymer ?
#
loop_
_entity_poly.entity_id
_entity_poly.type
_entity_poly.pdbx_seq_one_letter_code
_entity_poly.pdbx_strand_id
1 'polypeptide(L)'
;MIRKMILLLCCLVLMSGCWDSRYLKDIQLIYSGAFDLEKDGRIRTTVTIPSADSGKDQQAQTRSVTAIGNTTRQSRLNIDHEVSGRLDAAKTRVILISDEAAKTDLYSYLDVFYRDPRSPLNANIAITKGKAEPYLKLKVENHPLVSEYLRDLIDAGEQATIFPVTNIQFVCPILFDPGQDVILPYLSIRDDSEDIHGDQIALFNDRKFAGALGTEESTMLLLLMDKFKRTANFTVRVTDDKYPRLNDFITFKW
;
A
#
# COMPACT_ATOMS: atom_id res chain seq x y z
N MET A 1 41.58 -36.52 -23.68
CA MET A 1 40.24 -36.94 -23.22
C MET A 1 39.97 -36.57 -21.76
N ILE A 2 40.88 -36.88 -20.82
CA ILE A 2 40.77 -36.53 -19.39
C ILE A 2 40.41 -35.05 -19.12
N ARG A 3 41.03 -34.10 -19.81
CA ARG A 3 40.77 -32.66 -19.62
C ARG A 3 39.32 -32.25 -19.99
N LYS A 4 38.72 -32.90 -20.99
CA LYS A 4 37.30 -32.69 -21.37
C LYS A 4 36.36 -33.34 -20.35
N MET A 5 36.76 -34.47 -19.76
CA MET A 5 36.00 -35.20 -18.75
C MET A 5 35.96 -34.46 -17.40
N ILE A 6 37.08 -33.83 -17.01
CA ILE A 6 37.16 -32.96 -15.83
C ILE A 6 36.29 -31.71 -16.00
N LEU A 7 36.30 -31.10 -17.20
CA LEU A 7 35.44 -29.94 -17.49
C LEU A 7 33.95 -30.29 -17.42
N LEU A 8 33.57 -31.45 -17.96
CA LEU A 8 32.20 -31.96 -17.91
C LEU A 8 31.74 -32.25 -16.47
N LEU A 9 32.64 -32.83 -15.65
CA LEU A 9 32.37 -33.09 -14.23
C LEU A 9 32.22 -31.78 -13.43
N CYS A 10 33.05 -30.77 -13.69
CA CYS A 10 32.89 -29.44 -13.11
C CYS A 10 31.56 -28.78 -13.49
N CYS A 11 31.12 -28.90 -14.74
CA CYS A 11 29.82 -28.38 -15.18
C CYS A 11 28.65 -29.08 -14.47
N LEU A 12 28.72 -30.40 -14.26
CA LEU A 12 27.67 -31.15 -13.56
C LEU A 12 27.53 -30.74 -12.09
N VAL A 13 28.63 -30.43 -11.41
CA VAL A 13 28.60 -29.93 -10.02
C VAL A 13 28.02 -28.50 -9.95
N LEU A 14 28.25 -27.68 -10.97
CA LEU A 14 27.70 -26.32 -11.05
C LEU A 14 26.20 -26.28 -11.42
N MET A 15 25.58 -27.41 -11.76
CA MET A 15 24.16 -27.50 -12.10
C MET A 15 23.24 -27.96 -10.95
N SER A 16 23.71 -28.05 -9.70
CA SER A 16 22.83 -28.31 -8.56
C SER A 16 22.02 -27.05 -8.16
N GLY A 17 21.05 -26.68 -9.00
CA GLY A 17 20.28 -25.43 -8.90
C GLY A 17 19.02 -25.47 -8.04
N CYS A 18 18.74 -26.55 -7.30
CA CYS A 18 17.46 -26.72 -6.58
C CYS A 18 17.57 -26.61 -5.05
N TRP A 19 18.48 -25.80 -4.51
CA TRP A 19 18.60 -25.61 -3.06
C TRP A 19 17.48 -24.73 -2.46
N ASP A 20 16.85 -23.84 -3.25
CA ASP A 20 15.88 -22.86 -2.75
C ASP A 20 14.42 -23.23 -3.05
N SER A 21 14.08 -24.53 -2.93
CA SER A 21 12.69 -24.98 -3.05
C SER A 21 11.87 -24.56 -1.84
N ARG A 22 10.72 -23.93 -2.06
CA ARG A 22 9.79 -23.51 -1.01
C ARG A 22 8.41 -24.08 -1.29
N TYR A 23 7.93 -24.95 -0.40
CA TYR A 23 6.61 -25.54 -0.54
C TYR A 23 5.53 -24.54 -0.10
N LEU A 24 4.45 -24.46 -0.88
CA LEU A 24 3.33 -23.56 -0.59
C LEU A 24 2.70 -23.82 0.78
N LYS A 25 2.71 -25.08 1.25
CA LYS A 25 2.21 -25.48 2.57
C LYS A 25 2.98 -24.85 3.75
N ASP A 26 4.22 -24.42 3.53
CA ASP A 26 5.10 -23.86 4.56
C ASP A 26 5.14 -22.32 4.51
N ILE A 27 4.35 -21.72 3.61
CA ILE A 27 4.32 -20.28 3.36
C ILE A 27 3.03 -19.67 3.92
N GLN A 28 3.18 -18.53 4.61
CA GLN A 28 2.07 -17.66 4.99
C GLN A 28 2.07 -16.43 4.09
N LEU A 29 1.03 -16.27 3.27
CA LEU A 29 0.92 -15.16 2.34
C LEU A 29 0.47 -13.89 3.06
N ILE A 30 1.21 -12.79 2.87
CA ILE A 30 0.79 -11.47 3.35
C ILE A 30 -0.12 -10.83 2.31
N TYR A 31 -1.30 -10.36 2.71
CA TYR A 31 -2.26 -9.70 1.81
C TYR A 31 -2.21 -8.17 1.87
N SER A 32 -1.94 -7.60 3.04
CA SER A 32 -1.69 -6.16 3.23
C SER A 32 -0.67 -5.93 4.33
N GLY A 33 0.02 -4.79 4.25
CA GLY A 33 0.99 -4.35 5.25
C GLY A 33 0.74 -2.91 5.68
N ALA A 34 1.08 -2.60 6.93
CA ALA A 34 1.00 -1.25 7.49
C ALA A 34 2.27 -0.94 8.28
N PHE A 35 2.74 0.30 8.15
CA PHE A 35 3.87 0.84 8.92
C PHE A 35 3.42 2.03 9.75
N ASP A 36 3.74 1.95 11.04
CA ASP A 36 3.48 2.98 12.02
C ASP A 36 4.77 3.36 12.76
N LEU A 37 4.91 4.64 13.09
CA LEU A 37 6.01 5.13 13.92
C LEU A 37 5.57 5.17 15.39
N GLU A 38 6.33 4.50 16.26
CA GLU A 38 6.13 4.56 17.71
C GLU A 38 6.74 5.82 18.30
N LYS A 39 6.25 6.21 19.49
CA LYS A 39 6.74 7.39 20.23
C LYS A 39 8.23 7.33 20.56
N ASP A 40 8.79 6.13 20.66
CA ASP A 40 10.21 5.88 20.92
C ASP A 40 11.06 5.76 19.65
N GLY A 41 10.48 6.05 18.48
CA GLY A 41 11.16 6.01 17.18
C GLY A 41 11.22 4.62 16.55
N ARG A 42 10.68 3.58 17.18
CA ARG A 42 10.63 2.23 16.59
C ARG A 42 9.52 2.11 15.56
N ILE A 43 9.67 1.15 14.65
CA ILE A 43 8.69 0.85 13.62
C ILE A 43 7.79 -0.27 14.10
N ARG A 44 6.49 0.02 14.15
CA ARG A 44 5.43 -0.97 14.27
C ARG A 44 5.05 -1.41 12.86
N THR A 45 5.05 -2.71 12.63
CA THR A 45 4.58 -3.30 11.38
C THR A 45 3.40 -4.22 11.66
N THR A 46 2.32 -4.00 10.94
CA THR A 46 1.13 -4.86 10.97
C THR A 46 0.95 -5.50 9.61
N VAL A 47 0.66 -6.80 9.58
CA VAL A 47 0.37 -7.53 8.33
C VAL A 47 -0.92 -8.33 8.48
N THR A 48 -1.64 -8.51 7.37
CA THR A 48 -2.77 -9.43 7.31
C THR A 48 -2.36 -10.73 6.62
N ILE A 49 -2.76 -11.85 7.20
CA ILE A 49 -2.49 -13.21 6.70
C ILE A 49 -3.75 -14.07 6.79
N PRO A 50 -3.84 -15.19 6.04
CA PRO A 50 -4.95 -16.14 6.17
C PRO A 50 -5.19 -16.57 7.63
N SER A 51 -6.47 -16.65 8.02
CA SER A 51 -6.87 -17.24 9.30
C SER A 51 -6.81 -18.77 9.23
N ALA A 52 -6.54 -19.44 10.35
CA ALA A 52 -6.47 -20.91 10.39
C ALA A 52 -7.85 -21.57 10.14
N ASP A 53 -8.94 -20.85 10.42
CA ASP A 53 -10.32 -21.34 10.29
C ASP A 53 -10.87 -21.28 8.85
N SER A 54 -10.10 -20.78 7.88
CA SER A 54 -10.53 -20.69 6.47
C SER A 54 -10.54 -22.04 5.73
N GLY A 55 -10.64 -23.15 6.47
CA GLY A 55 -10.67 -24.51 5.94
C GLY A 55 -12.06 -25.13 6.04
N LYS A 56 -12.65 -25.43 4.87
CA LYS A 56 -13.99 -26.03 4.61
C LYS A 56 -15.13 -25.00 4.57
N ASP A 57 -15.52 -24.63 3.34
CA ASP A 57 -16.75 -23.92 2.98
C ASP A 57 -17.00 -22.53 3.61
N GLN A 58 -16.00 -21.92 4.24
CA GLN A 58 -16.10 -20.55 4.76
C GLN A 58 -15.34 -19.56 3.88
N GLN A 59 -15.87 -18.34 3.75
CA GLN A 59 -15.19 -17.23 3.07
C GLN A 59 -13.78 -17.04 3.64
N ALA A 60 -12.83 -16.67 2.77
CA ALA A 60 -11.43 -16.50 3.13
C ALA A 60 -11.27 -15.39 4.20
N GLN A 61 -11.10 -15.76 5.46
CA GLN A 61 -10.88 -14.80 6.54
C GLN A 61 -9.40 -14.51 6.74
N THR A 62 -9.09 -13.29 7.17
CA THR A 62 -7.74 -12.89 7.56
C THR A 62 -7.65 -12.60 9.05
N ARG A 63 -6.45 -12.79 9.60
CA ARG A 63 -6.07 -12.24 10.90
C ARG A 63 -4.91 -11.25 10.73
N SER A 64 -4.86 -10.26 11.62
CA SER A 64 -3.76 -9.30 11.69
C SER A 64 -2.70 -9.77 12.69
N VAL A 65 -1.43 -9.59 12.34
CA VAL A 65 -0.28 -9.84 13.22
C VAL A 65 0.55 -8.57 13.27
N THR A 66 1.06 -8.21 14.45
CA THR A 66 1.76 -6.94 14.64
C THR A 66 3.00 -7.15 15.49
N ALA A 67 4.13 -6.63 15.04
CA ALA A 67 5.35 -6.60 15.83
C ALA A 67 6.08 -5.27 15.68
N ILE A 68 6.95 -4.97 16.65
CA ILE A 68 7.73 -3.73 16.71
C ILE A 68 9.20 -4.07 16.51
N GLY A 69 9.95 -3.23 15.81
CA GLY A 69 11.40 -3.35 15.65
C GLY A 69 12.06 -2.00 15.37
N ASN A 70 13.39 -1.96 15.42
CA ASN A 70 14.15 -0.72 15.13
C ASN A 70 14.21 -0.41 13.63
N THR A 71 13.91 -1.39 12.78
CA THR A 71 13.86 -1.24 11.32
C THR A 71 12.65 -2.01 10.77
N THR A 72 12.17 -1.65 9.57
CA THR A 72 11.12 -2.40 8.86
C THR A 72 11.46 -3.88 8.68
N ARG A 73 12.75 -4.20 8.48
CA ARG A 73 13.23 -5.59 8.42
C ARG A 73 13.17 -6.28 9.77
N GLN A 74 13.56 -5.62 10.86
CA GLN A 74 13.53 -6.22 12.19
C GLN A 74 12.09 -6.44 12.67
N SER A 75 11.19 -5.46 12.50
CA SER A 75 9.79 -5.63 12.85
C SER A 75 9.19 -6.80 12.07
N ARG A 76 9.48 -6.92 10.77
CA ARG A 76 9.08 -8.04 9.92
C ARG A 76 9.61 -9.41 10.39
N LEU A 77 10.87 -9.48 10.85
CA LEU A 77 11.44 -10.69 11.45
C LEU A 77 10.77 -11.06 12.77
N ASN A 78 10.39 -10.06 13.57
CA ASN A 78 9.65 -10.31 14.81
C ASN A 78 8.26 -10.90 14.53
N ILE A 79 7.59 -10.49 13.43
CA ILE A 79 6.33 -11.12 12.99
C ILE A 79 6.55 -12.59 12.61
N ASP A 80 7.69 -12.95 11.98
CA ASP A 80 8.00 -14.36 11.66
C ASP A 80 8.02 -15.26 12.91
N HIS A 81 8.32 -14.72 14.09
CA HIS A 81 8.29 -15.48 15.35
C HIS A 81 6.88 -15.72 15.89
N GLU A 82 5.87 -15.00 15.39
CA GLU A 82 4.48 -15.05 15.86
C GLU A 82 3.54 -15.84 14.93
N VAL A 83 4.07 -16.41 13.84
CA VAL A 83 3.29 -17.16 12.86
C VAL A 83 3.85 -18.55 12.62
N SER A 84 2.96 -19.51 12.35
CA SER A 84 3.34 -20.84 11.91
C SER A 84 3.65 -20.81 10.41
N GLY A 85 4.93 -20.93 10.07
CA GLY A 85 5.43 -20.94 8.68
C GLY A 85 6.23 -19.70 8.32
N ARG A 86 6.66 -19.61 7.07
CA ARG A 86 7.47 -18.50 6.57
C ARG A 86 6.61 -17.49 5.85
N LEU A 87 6.58 -16.25 6.33
CA LEU A 87 5.83 -15.20 5.67
C LEU A 87 6.40 -14.87 4.28
N ASP A 88 5.53 -14.56 3.34
CA ASP A 88 5.86 -14.17 1.98
C ASP A 88 5.01 -12.98 1.53
N ALA A 89 5.69 -11.94 1.04
CA ALA A 89 5.06 -10.69 0.65
C ALA A 89 4.53 -10.71 -0.80
N ALA A 90 4.77 -11.77 -1.58
CA ALA A 90 4.45 -11.83 -3.01
C ALA A 90 2.96 -11.64 -3.36
N LYS A 91 2.05 -11.74 -2.38
CA LYS A 91 0.59 -11.53 -2.56
C LYS A 91 0.05 -10.30 -1.85
N THR A 92 0.93 -9.43 -1.36
CA THR A 92 0.55 -8.16 -0.77
C THR A 92 -0.02 -7.26 -1.85
N ARG A 93 -1.21 -6.71 -1.63
CA ARG A 93 -1.92 -5.85 -2.58
C ARG A 93 -1.80 -4.38 -2.22
N VAL A 94 -1.74 -4.07 -0.92
CA VAL A 94 -1.72 -2.69 -0.41
C VAL A 94 -0.72 -2.57 0.73
N ILE A 95 0.03 -1.48 0.73
CA ILE A 95 0.89 -1.04 1.82
C ILE A 95 0.42 0.32 2.31
N LEU A 96 0.13 0.41 3.60
CA LEU A 96 -0.27 1.64 4.27
C LEU A 96 0.89 2.17 5.11
N ILE A 97 1.08 3.49 5.11
CA ILE A 97 2.07 4.18 5.94
C ILE A 97 1.35 5.31 6.65
N SER A 98 1.44 5.40 7.97
CA SER A 98 0.82 6.53 8.68
C SER A 98 1.46 7.86 8.32
N ASP A 99 0.67 8.93 8.37
CA ASP A 99 1.14 10.31 8.20
C ASP A 99 2.35 10.63 9.09
N GLU A 100 2.34 10.23 10.36
CA GLU A 100 3.46 10.40 11.29
C GLU A 100 4.73 9.65 10.84
N ALA A 101 4.58 8.42 10.33
CA ALA A 101 5.70 7.69 9.75
C ALA A 101 6.21 8.39 8.48
N ALA A 102 5.31 8.80 7.58
CA ALA A 102 5.62 9.44 6.32
C ALA A 102 6.26 10.84 6.46
N LYS A 103 6.12 11.51 7.61
CA LYS A 103 6.84 12.77 7.93
C LYS A 103 8.35 12.58 8.09
N THR A 104 8.84 11.35 8.30
CA THR A 104 10.26 11.08 8.51
C THR A 104 11.05 10.94 7.21
N ASP A 105 11.09 9.77 6.61
CA ASP A 105 11.62 9.54 5.26
C ASP A 105 10.87 8.36 4.65
N LEU A 106 10.06 8.65 3.63
CA LEU A 106 9.25 7.63 2.93
C LEU A 106 10.13 6.50 2.37
N TYR A 107 11.32 6.82 1.86
CA TYR A 107 12.21 5.82 1.27
C TYR A 107 12.68 4.79 2.31
N SER A 108 12.92 5.18 3.56
CA SER A 108 13.33 4.26 4.63
C SER A 108 12.30 3.15 4.89
N TYR A 109 11.00 3.40 4.65
CA TYR A 109 9.96 2.38 4.74
C TYR A 109 9.91 1.49 3.50
N LEU A 110 10.24 2.06 2.33
CA LEU A 110 10.13 1.38 1.04
C LEU A 110 11.40 0.62 0.61
N ASP A 111 12.57 0.94 1.16
CA ASP A 111 13.87 0.37 0.78
C ASP A 111 13.86 -1.17 0.78
N VAL A 112 13.21 -1.77 1.78
CA VAL A 112 13.12 -3.23 1.90
C VAL A 112 12.45 -3.89 0.69
N PHE A 113 11.48 -3.20 0.07
CA PHE A 113 10.76 -3.72 -1.10
C PHE A 113 11.60 -3.65 -2.37
N TYR A 114 12.48 -2.65 -2.50
CA TYR A 114 13.36 -2.53 -3.67
C TYR A 114 14.56 -3.48 -3.64
N ARG A 115 14.92 -3.98 -2.45
CA ARG A 115 16.10 -4.84 -2.26
C ARG A 115 15.79 -6.34 -2.29
N ASP A 116 14.52 -6.74 -2.12
CA ASP A 116 14.11 -8.15 -2.19
C ASP A 116 13.38 -8.42 -3.51
N PRO A 117 13.88 -9.33 -4.37
CA PRO A 117 13.24 -9.65 -5.66
C PRO A 117 11.86 -10.29 -5.52
N ARG A 118 11.46 -10.73 -4.32
CA ARG A 118 10.13 -11.30 -4.04
C ARG A 118 9.11 -10.25 -3.61
N SER A 119 9.54 -8.99 -3.53
CA SER A 119 8.69 -7.91 -3.08
C SER A 119 7.52 -7.65 -4.02
N PRO A 120 6.37 -7.26 -3.48
CA PRO A 120 5.15 -6.99 -4.24
C PRO A 120 5.23 -5.63 -4.93
N LEU A 121 6.10 -5.47 -5.94
CA LEU A 121 6.32 -4.18 -6.60
C LEU A 121 5.05 -3.57 -7.23
N ASN A 122 4.04 -4.40 -7.49
CA ASN A 122 2.73 -3.99 -7.98
C ASN A 122 1.72 -3.60 -6.89
N ALA A 123 2.07 -3.69 -5.60
CA ALA A 123 1.17 -3.30 -4.52
C ALA A 123 0.97 -1.77 -4.52
N ASN A 124 -0.29 -1.35 -4.32
CA ASN A 124 -0.61 0.06 -4.13
C ASN A 124 0.01 0.54 -2.81
N ILE A 125 0.41 1.81 -2.77
CA ILE A 125 0.86 2.48 -1.56
C ILE A 125 -0.12 3.61 -1.25
N ALA A 126 -0.52 3.76 0.00
CA ALA A 126 -1.30 4.88 0.46
C ALA A 126 -0.81 5.38 1.83
N ILE A 127 -1.02 6.66 2.08
CA ILE A 127 -0.78 7.29 3.38
C ILE A 127 -2.09 7.30 4.16
N THR A 128 -2.03 7.08 5.47
CA THR A 128 -3.22 7.13 6.32
C THR A 128 -3.18 8.32 7.27
N LYS A 129 -4.34 8.93 7.50
CA LYS A 129 -4.54 9.87 8.60
C LYS A 129 -4.46 9.11 9.92
N GLY A 130 -3.50 9.47 10.75
CA GLY A 130 -3.17 8.72 11.96
C GLY A 130 -2.64 7.31 11.67
N LYS A 131 -2.71 6.45 12.69
CA LYS A 131 -2.13 5.09 12.64
C LYS A 131 -2.70 4.27 11.49
N ALA A 132 -1.85 3.50 10.81
CA ALA A 132 -2.19 2.62 9.71
C ALA A 132 -2.73 1.25 10.18
N GLU A 133 -2.30 0.75 11.34
CA GLU A 133 -2.77 -0.53 11.93
C GLU A 133 -4.31 -0.68 11.95
N PRO A 134 -5.11 0.32 12.40
CA PRO A 134 -6.57 0.22 12.43
C PRO A 134 -7.21 -0.06 11.07
N TYR A 135 -6.66 0.51 9.99
CA TYR A 135 -7.20 0.32 8.63
C TYR A 135 -7.14 -1.14 8.19
N LEU A 136 -6.16 -1.91 8.68
CA LEU A 136 -6.04 -3.34 8.38
C LEU A 136 -6.89 -4.24 9.29
N LYS A 137 -7.44 -3.69 10.38
CA LYS A 137 -8.27 -4.41 11.35
C LYS A 137 -9.76 -4.18 11.14
N LEU A 138 -10.14 -3.26 10.25
CA LEU A 138 -11.52 -2.99 9.90
C LEU A 138 -12.16 -4.23 9.27
N LYS A 139 -13.38 -4.53 9.73
CA LYS A 139 -14.24 -5.55 9.14
C LYS A 139 -15.18 -4.87 8.17
N VAL A 140 -14.92 -5.05 6.89
CA VAL A 140 -15.72 -4.43 5.84
C VAL A 140 -16.78 -5.42 5.38
N GLU A 141 -18.05 -4.98 5.37
CA GLU A 141 -19.14 -5.82 4.87
C GLU A 141 -18.90 -6.23 3.42
N ASN A 142 -19.19 -7.49 3.09
CA ASN A 142 -19.03 -8.07 1.75
C ASN A 142 -17.59 -8.18 1.23
N HIS A 143 -16.58 -7.74 1.99
CA HIS A 143 -15.17 -7.90 1.63
C HIS A 143 -14.43 -8.76 2.66
N PRO A 144 -14.29 -10.08 2.42
CA PRO A 144 -13.65 -10.98 3.37
C PRO A 144 -12.15 -10.68 3.55
N LEU A 145 -11.53 -10.04 2.55
CA LEU A 145 -10.14 -9.58 2.57
C LEU A 145 -10.10 -8.05 2.57
N VAL A 146 -9.69 -7.42 3.68
CA VAL A 146 -9.53 -5.95 3.77
C VAL A 146 -8.56 -5.40 2.72
N SER A 147 -7.57 -6.20 2.32
CA SER A 147 -6.63 -5.86 1.26
C SER A 147 -7.28 -5.67 -0.11
N GLU A 148 -8.37 -6.39 -0.38
CA GLU A 148 -9.11 -6.26 -1.64
C GLU A 148 -9.97 -5.02 -1.60
N TYR A 149 -10.69 -4.78 -0.50
CA TYR A 149 -11.42 -3.53 -0.29
C TYR A 149 -10.54 -2.28 -0.44
N LEU A 150 -9.39 -2.23 0.24
CA LEU A 150 -8.46 -1.11 0.16
C LEU A 150 -7.93 -0.88 -1.26
N ARG A 151 -7.62 -1.97 -1.97
CA ARG A 151 -7.17 -1.89 -3.36
C ARG A 151 -8.29 -1.38 -4.26
N ASP A 152 -9.50 -1.93 -4.13
CA ASP A 152 -10.65 -1.52 -4.94
C ASP A 152 -11.03 -0.05 -4.67
N LEU A 153 -10.88 0.42 -3.42
CA LEU A 153 -11.05 1.82 -3.06
C LEU A 153 -10.03 2.72 -3.78
N ILE A 154 -8.75 2.33 -3.78
CA ILE A 154 -7.70 3.07 -4.50
C ILE A 154 -7.95 3.03 -6.01
N ASP A 155 -8.22 1.85 -6.58
CA ASP A 155 -8.51 1.67 -8.01
C ASP A 155 -9.72 2.53 -8.42
N ALA A 156 -10.77 2.60 -7.60
CA ALA A 156 -11.93 3.47 -7.83
C ALA A 156 -11.58 4.96 -7.82
N GLY A 157 -10.76 5.40 -6.86
CA GLY A 157 -10.25 6.77 -6.80
C GLY A 157 -9.37 7.14 -8.00
N GLU A 158 -8.56 6.19 -8.49
CA GLU A 158 -7.79 6.36 -9.74
C GLU A 158 -8.73 6.54 -10.94
N GLN A 159 -9.76 5.69 -11.10
CA GLN A 159 -10.73 5.83 -12.20
C GLN A 159 -11.48 7.18 -12.15
N ALA A 160 -11.76 7.67 -10.94
CA ALA A 160 -12.42 8.95 -10.69
C ALA A 160 -11.49 10.17 -10.82
N THR A 161 -10.22 9.99 -11.21
CA THR A 161 -9.20 11.06 -11.28
C THR A 161 -9.06 11.80 -9.93
N ILE A 162 -9.24 11.08 -8.82
CA ILE A 162 -9.02 11.60 -7.46
C ILE A 162 -7.64 11.16 -6.97
N PHE A 163 -7.17 9.98 -7.40
CA PHE A 163 -5.85 9.46 -7.07
C PHE A 163 -4.94 9.33 -8.29
N PRO A 164 -3.62 9.55 -8.12
CA PRO A 164 -2.65 9.19 -9.13
C PRO A 164 -2.51 7.67 -9.21
N VAL A 165 -2.30 7.13 -10.43
CA VAL A 165 -1.93 5.72 -10.56
C VAL A 165 -0.54 5.50 -10.01
N THR A 166 -0.45 4.74 -8.92
CA THR A 166 0.81 4.55 -8.21
C THR A 166 0.88 3.18 -7.53
N ASN A 167 2.10 2.67 -7.42
CA ASN A 167 2.44 1.45 -6.70
C ASN A 167 3.91 1.54 -6.26
N ILE A 168 4.39 0.52 -5.54
CA ILE A 168 5.78 0.47 -5.08
C ILE A 168 6.77 0.71 -6.23
N GLN A 169 6.57 0.08 -7.39
CA GLN A 169 7.44 0.23 -8.56
C GLN A 169 7.53 1.68 -9.06
N PHE A 170 6.38 2.35 -9.22
CA PHE A 170 6.31 3.68 -9.83
C PHE A 170 6.79 4.79 -8.89
N VAL A 171 6.66 4.60 -7.58
CA VAL A 171 7.14 5.57 -6.59
C VAL A 171 8.66 5.67 -6.57
N CYS A 172 9.37 4.56 -6.82
CA CYS A 172 10.83 4.48 -6.70
C CYS A 172 11.58 5.56 -7.51
N PRO A 173 11.42 5.67 -8.85
CA PRO A 173 12.16 6.66 -9.62
C PRO A 173 11.85 8.10 -9.19
N ILE A 174 10.61 8.39 -8.79
CA ILE A 174 10.16 9.72 -8.37
C ILE A 174 10.86 10.14 -7.08
N LEU A 175 11.06 9.22 -6.12
CA LEU A 175 11.79 9.50 -4.86
C LEU A 175 13.26 9.92 -5.05
N PHE A 176 13.83 9.71 -6.23
CA PHE A 176 15.21 10.08 -6.58
C PHE A 176 15.28 11.15 -7.66
N ASP A 177 14.14 11.66 -8.12
CA ASP A 177 14.08 12.71 -9.12
C ASP A 177 14.06 14.09 -8.43
N PRO A 178 15.08 14.95 -8.62
CA PRO A 178 15.09 16.28 -8.01
C PRO A 178 14.06 17.24 -8.62
N GLY A 179 13.39 16.87 -9.71
CA GLY A 179 12.42 17.71 -10.42
C GLY A 179 10.96 17.50 -10.03
N GLN A 180 10.65 16.49 -9.21
CA GLN A 180 9.27 16.16 -8.84
C GLN A 180 9.19 15.45 -7.49
N ASP A 181 8.12 15.74 -6.76
CA ASP A 181 7.78 15.02 -5.53
C ASP A 181 6.72 13.95 -5.79
N VAL A 182 6.73 12.92 -4.96
CA VAL A 182 5.70 11.88 -4.98
C VAL A 182 4.36 12.46 -4.52
N ILE A 183 3.28 12.00 -5.14
CA ILE A 183 1.92 12.15 -4.63
C ILE A 183 1.29 10.77 -4.46
N LEU A 184 0.62 10.53 -3.33
CA LEU A 184 0.02 9.24 -3.00
C LEU A 184 -1.44 9.42 -2.57
N PRO A 185 -2.30 8.39 -2.68
CA PRO A 185 -3.58 8.38 -1.99
C PRO A 185 -3.42 8.64 -0.49
N TYR A 186 -4.30 9.46 0.08
CA TYR A 186 -4.41 9.73 1.50
C TYR A 186 -5.79 9.27 1.99
N LEU A 187 -5.77 8.30 2.92
CA LEU A 187 -6.95 7.64 3.43
C LEU A 187 -7.25 8.12 4.85
N SER A 188 -8.53 8.22 5.18
CA SER A 188 -9.01 8.55 6.52
C SER A 188 -10.08 7.56 6.96
N ILE A 189 -10.24 7.32 8.26
CA ILE A 189 -11.42 6.64 8.80
C ILE A 189 -12.39 7.74 9.24
N ARG A 190 -13.66 7.61 8.87
CA ARG A 190 -14.69 8.54 9.35
C ARG A 190 -15.10 8.19 10.78
N ASP A 191 -15.24 9.22 11.61
CA ASP A 191 -15.63 9.07 13.02
C ASP A 191 -17.08 8.56 13.20
N ASP A 192 -17.93 8.68 12.16
CA ASP A 192 -19.37 8.37 12.23
C ASP A 192 -19.74 6.95 11.82
N SER A 193 -18.99 6.35 10.91
CA SER A 193 -19.33 5.10 10.21
C SER A 193 -18.27 4.02 10.35
N GLU A 194 -17.09 4.35 10.90
CA GLU A 194 -15.89 3.50 10.90
C GLU A 194 -15.46 3.05 9.48
N ASP A 195 -16.01 3.68 8.44
CA ASP A 195 -15.68 3.41 7.05
C ASP A 195 -14.40 4.13 6.62
N ILE A 196 -13.67 3.52 5.69
CA ILE A 196 -12.50 4.12 5.09
C ILE A 196 -12.94 5.08 3.98
N HIS A 197 -12.58 6.34 4.16
CA HIS A 197 -12.80 7.39 3.19
C HIS A 197 -11.49 7.73 2.48
N GLY A 198 -11.48 7.55 1.17
CA GLY A 198 -10.31 7.78 0.33
C GLY A 198 -10.62 8.76 -0.81
N ASP A 199 -10.44 10.05 -0.55
CA ASP A 199 -10.68 11.10 -1.54
C ASP A 199 -9.65 12.23 -1.51
N GLN A 200 -8.52 12.03 -0.83
CA GLN A 200 -7.48 13.02 -0.65
C GLN A 200 -6.15 12.56 -1.23
N ILE A 201 -5.33 13.47 -1.72
CA ILE A 201 -3.95 13.18 -2.11
C ILE A 201 -3.00 13.66 -1.02
N ALA A 202 -2.08 12.80 -0.60
CA ALA A 202 -0.92 13.14 0.21
C ALA A 202 0.14 13.82 -0.67
N LEU A 203 0.55 15.01 -0.25
CA LEU A 203 1.63 15.78 -0.84
C LEU A 203 2.93 15.57 -0.06
N PHE A 204 4.02 15.49 -0.79
CA PHE A 204 5.36 15.35 -0.24
C PHE A 204 6.22 16.56 -0.59
N ASN A 205 7.21 16.80 0.25
CA ASN A 205 8.34 17.68 -0.03
C ASN A 205 9.60 16.84 0.18
N ASP A 206 10.38 16.67 -0.88
CA ASP A 206 11.41 15.63 -0.99
C ASP A 206 10.81 14.22 -0.74
N ARG A 207 11.07 13.67 0.44
CA ARG A 207 10.64 12.33 0.86
C ARG A 207 9.75 12.35 2.09
N LYS A 208 9.24 13.53 2.44
CA LYS A 208 8.52 13.77 3.69
C LYS A 208 7.11 14.23 3.38
N PHE A 209 6.15 13.62 4.06
CA PHE A 209 4.77 14.06 4.01
C PHE A 209 4.65 15.51 4.49
N ALA A 210 4.06 16.36 3.66
CA ALA A 210 3.94 17.80 3.88
C ALA A 210 2.49 18.24 4.15
N GLY A 211 1.51 17.52 3.60
CA GLY A 211 0.09 17.85 3.76
C GLY A 211 -0.80 17.01 2.86
N ALA A 212 -2.09 17.30 2.85
CA ALA A 212 -3.06 16.62 2.00
C ALA A 212 -3.98 17.61 1.30
N LEU A 213 -4.43 17.26 0.10
CA LEU A 213 -5.42 18.02 -0.68
C LEU A 213 -6.81 17.42 -0.50
N GLY A 214 -7.84 18.26 -0.53
CA GLY A 214 -9.23 17.82 -0.62
C GLY A 214 -9.55 17.19 -1.98
N THR A 215 -10.78 16.69 -2.15
CA THR A 215 -11.22 15.99 -3.37
C THR A 215 -11.13 16.84 -4.63
N GLU A 216 -11.64 18.08 -4.56
CA GLU A 216 -11.65 18.99 -5.71
C GLU A 216 -10.25 19.45 -6.08
N GLU A 217 -9.43 19.78 -5.09
CA GLU A 217 -8.02 20.16 -5.27
C GLU A 217 -7.20 19.00 -5.85
N SER A 218 -7.43 17.78 -5.36
CA SER A 218 -6.78 16.56 -5.87
C SER A 218 -7.12 16.31 -7.33
N THR A 219 -8.41 16.42 -7.69
CA THR A 219 -8.88 16.27 -9.07
C THR A 219 -8.27 17.34 -9.96
N MET A 220 -8.29 18.61 -9.52
CA MET A 220 -7.71 19.73 -10.27
C MET A 220 -6.20 19.53 -10.48
N LEU A 221 -5.46 19.15 -9.45
CA LEU A 221 -4.03 18.86 -9.54
C LEU A 221 -3.75 17.79 -10.60
N LEU A 222 -4.47 16.67 -10.55
CA LEU A 222 -4.27 15.57 -11.50
C LEU A 222 -4.60 15.96 -12.93
N LEU A 223 -5.61 16.81 -13.16
CA LEU A 223 -5.89 17.36 -14.48
C LEU A 223 -4.77 18.29 -14.97
N LEU A 224 -4.25 19.17 -14.10
CA LEU A 224 -3.12 20.05 -14.43
C LEU A 224 -1.84 19.28 -14.74
N MET A 225 -1.69 18.08 -14.15
CA MET A 225 -0.57 17.17 -14.41
C MET A 225 -0.79 16.25 -15.62
N ASP A 226 -1.87 16.42 -16.39
CA ASP A 226 -2.26 15.55 -17.50
C ASP A 226 -2.42 14.06 -17.08
N LYS A 227 -2.95 13.84 -15.87
CA LYS A 227 -3.17 12.51 -15.28
C LYS A 227 -4.65 12.11 -15.26
N PHE A 228 -5.45 12.66 -16.18
CA PHE A 228 -6.85 12.26 -16.34
C PHE A 228 -6.98 10.75 -16.54
N LYS A 229 -8.00 10.16 -15.92
CA LYS A 229 -8.33 8.74 -16.10
C LYS A 229 -9.63 8.52 -16.85
N ARG A 230 -10.72 8.27 -16.14
CA ARG A 230 -11.99 7.89 -16.78
C ARG A 230 -13.06 8.94 -16.59
N THR A 231 -13.11 9.53 -15.40
CA THR A 231 -14.04 10.62 -15.10
C THR A 231 -13.33 11.65 -14.24
N ALA A 232 -13.70 12.92 -14.37
CA ALA A 232 -13.37 13.96 -13.39
C ALA A 232 -14.61 14.82 -13.15
N ASN A 233 -15.00 14.99 -11.88
CA ASN A 233 -16.21 15.71 -11.51
C ASN A 233 -15.88 16.92 -10.63
N PHE A 234 -16.49 18.07 -10.92
CA PHE A 234 -16.43 19.27 -10.08
C PHE A 234 -17.85 19.76 -9.81
N THR A 235 -18.16 20.13 -8.57
CA THR A 235 -19.45 20.74 -8.24
C THR A 235 -19.23 22.15 -7.75
N VAL A 236 -19.58 23.14 -8.58
CA VAL A 236 -19.36 24.54 -8.27
C VAL A 236 -20.68 25.20 -7.91
N ARG A 237 -20.66 26.04 -6.89
CA ARG A 237 -21.79 26.91 -6.56
C ARG A 237 -21.80 28.10 -7.52
N VAL A 238 -22.91 28.33 -8.20
CA VAL A 238 -23.04 29.34 -9.26
C VAL A 238 -23.86 30.57 -8.85
N THR A 239 -24.49 30.55 -7.68
CA THR A 239 -25.27 31.67 -7.13
C THR A 239 -24.89 31.98 -5.68
N ASP A 240 -24.82 33.28 -5.35
CA ASP A 240 -24.47 33.79 -4.02
C ASP A 240 -25.69 33.99 -3.10
N ASP A 241 -26.74 33.20 -3.30
CA ASP A 241 -27.96 33.32 -2.51
C ASP A 241 -27.71 33.07 -1.02
N LYS A 242 -28.39 33.83 -0.15
CA LYS A 242 -28.20 33.74 1.31
C LYS A 242 -28.58 32.36 1.89
N TYR A 243 -29.42 31.61 1.18
CA TYR A 243 -29.84 30.25 1.52
C TYR A 243 -29.57 29.33 0.34
N PRO A 244 -28.63 28.37 0.45
CA PRO A 244 -28.29 27.48 -0.63
C PRO A 244 -29.48 26.58 -1.00
N ARG A 245 -29.81 26.54 -2.28
CA ARG A 245 -30.82 25.66 -2.89
C ARG A 245 -30.12 24.64 -3.79
N LEU A 246 -30.79 23.53 -4.10
CA LEU A 246 -30.24 22.51 -5.01
C LEU A 246 -29.83 23.12 -6.37
N ASN A 247 -30.61 24.06 -6.87
CA ASN A 247 -30.38 24.72 -8.16
C ASN A 247 -29.20 25.72 -8.15
N ASP A 248 -28.56 25.93 -7.00
CA ASP A 248 -27.41 26.82 -6.86
C ASP A 248 -26.09 26.12 -7.23
N PHE A 249 -26.11 24.82 -7.54
CA PHE A 249 -24.95 24.01 -7.82
C PHE A 249 -24.99 23.45 -9.24
N ILE A 250 -23.85 23.49 -9.93
CA ILE A 250 -23.64 22.83 -11.23
C ILE A 250 -22.51 21.83 -11.08
N THR A 251 -22.78 20.58 -11.45
CA THR A 251 -21.75 19.54 -11.54
C THR A 251 -21.26 19.41 -12.97
N PHE A 252 -19.97 19.68 -13.18
CA PHE A 252 -19.25 19.41 -14.42
C PHE A 252 -18.69 18.01 -14.38
N LYS A 253 -18.90 17.24 -15.43
CA LYS A 253 -18.33 15.90 -15.61
C LYS A 253 -17.55 15.87 -16.92
N TRP A 254 -16.27 15.52 -16.81
CA TRP A 254 -15.36 15.26 -17.92
C TRP A 254 -15.13 13.76 -18.07
#